data_AF-A0A7Y5ISU4-F1
#
_entry.id   AF-A0A7Y5ISU4-F1
#
_cell.length_a   1.000
_cell.length_b   1.000
_cell.length_c   1.000
_cell.angle_alpha   90.00
_cell.angle_beta   90.00
_cell.angle_gamma   90.00
#
_symmetry.space_group_name_H-M   'P 1'
#
loop_
_entity.id
_entity.type
_entity.pdbx_description
1 polymer ?
#
loop_
_entity_poly.entity_id
_entity_poly.type
_entity_poly.pdbx_seq_one_letter_code
_entity_poly.pdbx_strand_id
1 'polypeptide(L)'
;MSPSELEALRNENQLLRLKISALEDQIESLKRQINTPTFLEELGLADERYFSRRLEEAVLSARRYARFVSIILVDISVENRTMQAKNRTLELAARFREEFRKTDLVAYQEAGKIFIMLEEADPTQAIQALRRVTREMVEVRQPNYALACFPSDSNRKEELLDLLENRSQVVRKRLDEAPLVNTGEGVLSLSN
;
A
#
# COMPACT_ATOMS: atom_id res chain seq x y z
N MET A 1 -47.89 -13.58 36.39
CA MET A 1 -47.88 -12.68 35.22
C MET A 1 -49.27 -12.17 34.99
N SER A 2 -49.45 -10.86 35.02
CA SER A 2 -50.71 -10.24 34.66
C SER A 2 -50.91 -10.29 33.13
N PRO A 3 -52.16 -10.25 32.63
CA PRO A 3 -52.43 -10.12 31.20
C PRO A 3 -51.72 -8.91 30.56
N SER A 4 -51.59 -7.82 31.32
CA SER A 4 -50.89 -6.59 30.94
C SER A 4 -49.37 -6.81 30.75
N GLU A 5 -48.72 -7.57 31.63
CA GLU A 5 -47.30 -7.91 31.50
C GLU A 5 -47.06 -8.78 30.26
N LEU A 6 -47.98 -9.69 29.94
CA LEU A 6 -47.88 -10.60 28.80
C LEU A 6 -48.05 -9.87 27.45
N GLU A 7 -48.91 -8.85 27.40
CA GLU A 7 -49.03 -7.95 26.24
C GLU A 7 -47.79 -7.05 26.07
N ALA A 8 -47.25 -6.51 27.15
CA ALA A 8 -46.03 -5.70 27.10
C ALA A 8 -44.84 -6.50 26.53
N LEU A 9 -44.65 -7.74 27.00
CA LEU A 9 -43.62 -8.67 26.51
C LEU A 9 -43.80 -9.04 25.03
N ARG A 10 -45.05 -9.16 24.55
CA ARG A 10 -45.34 -9.42 23.13
C ARG A 10 -44.97 -8.22 22.26
N ASN A 11 -45.36 -7.02 22.68
CA ASN A 11 -45.04 -5.78 21.96
C ASN A 11 -43.52 -5.54 21.92
N GLU A 12 -42.82 -5.79 23.03
CA GLU A 12 -41.37 -5.69 23.09
C GLU A 12 -40.68 -6.72 22.19
N ASN A 13 -41.12 -7.98 22.21
CA ASN A 13 -40.61 -9.01 21.30
C ASN A 13 -40.84 -8.66 19.83
N GLN A 14 -42.01 -8.10 19.51
CA GLN A 14 -42.32 -7.69 18.14
C GLN A 14 -41.44 -6.51 17.70
N LEU A 15 -41.20 -5.54 18.59
CA LEU A 15 -40.28 -4.44 18.34
C LEU A 15 -38.84 -4.91 18.15
N LEU A 16 -38.38 -5.85 18.97
CA LEU A 16 -37.03 -6.43 18.85
C LEU A 16 -36.87 -7.18 17.53
N ARG A 17 -37.87 -7.93 17.09
CA ARG A 17 -37.86 -8.61 15.78
C ARG A 17 -37.76 -7.62 14.63
N LEU A 18 -38.50 -6.51 14.69
CA LEU A 18 -38.41 -5.46 13.67
C LEU A 18 -37.03 -4.80 13.66
N LYS A 19 -36.43 -4.54 14.83
CA LYS A 19 -35.07 -4.00 14.92
C LYS A 19 -34.02 -4.97 14.38
N ILE A 20 -34.12 -6.26 14.69
CA ILE A 20 -33.21 -7.29 14.17
C ILE A 20 -33.28 -7.33 12.65
N SER A 21 -34.48 -7.40 12.07
CA SER A 21 -34.67 -7.38 10.61
C SER A 21 -34.04 -6.14 9.98
N ALA A 22 -34.25 -4.95 10.55
CA ALA A 22 -33.68 -3.72 10.02
C ALA A 22 -32.14 -3.69 10.10
N LEU A 23 -31.56 -4.24 11.17
CA LEU A 23 -30.11 -4.35 11.32
C LEU A 23 -29.51 -5.38 10.37
N GLU A 24 -30.19 -6.49 10.12
CA GLU A 24 -29.78 -7.50 9.14
C GLU A 24 -29.74 -6.90 7.73
N ASP A 25 -30.76 -6.12 7.35
CA ASP A 25 -30.80 -5.42 6.07
C ASP A 25 -29.66 -4.38 5.93
N GLN A 26 -29.35 -3.66 7.00
CA GLN A 26 -28.22 -2.73 7.02
C GLN A 26 -26.87 -3.45 6.87
N ILE A 27 -26.68 -4.58 7.57
CA ILE A 27 -25.47 -5.40 7.45
C ILE A 27 -25.31 -5.91 6.02
N GLU A 28 -26.39 -6.39 5.41
CA GLU A 28 -26.38 -6.87 4.03
C GLU A 28 -26.04 -5.74 3.04
N SER A 29 -26.60 -4.55 3.24
CA SER A 29 -26.27 -3.36 2.43
C SER A 29 -24.79 -2.98 2.57
N LEU A 30 -24.27 -2.92 3.80
CA LEU A 30 -22.86 -2.62 4.08
C LEU A 30 -21.92 -3.68 3.48
N LYS A 31 -22.28 -4.97 3.59
CA LYS A 31 -21.51 -6.05 2.96
C LYS A 31 -21.43 -5.87 1.44
N ARG A 32 -22.52 -5.48 0.78
CA ARG A 32 -22.51 -5.21 -0.67
C ARG A 32 -21.64 -4.02 -1.04
N GLN A 33 -21.67 -2.96 -0.24
CA GLN A 33 -20.80 -1.81 -0.43
C GLN A 33 -19.31 -2.16 -0.25
N ILE A 34 -18.99 -2.98 0.77
CA ILE A 34 -17.62 -3.47 1.01
C ILE A 34 -17.15 -4.42 -0.09
N ASN A 35 -18.04 -5.28 -0.61
CA ASN A 35 -17.71 -6.25 -1.65
C ASN A 35 -17.64 -5.63 -3.06
N THR A 36 -17.94 -4.34 -3.22
CA THR A 36 -17.73 -3.65 -4.50
C THR A 36 -16.24 -3.32 -4.60
N PRO A 37 -15.51 -3.86 -5.59
CA PRO A 37 -14.09 -3.58 -5.72
C PRO A 37 -13.87 -2.08 -5.83
N THR A 38 -12.95 -1.56 -5.03
CA THR A 38 -12.51 -0.17 -5.22
C THR A 38 -11.76 -0.05 -6.54
N PHE A 39 -11.68 1.16 -7.10
CA PHE A 39 -10.91 1.43 -8.33
C PHE A 39 -9.45 0.93 -8.25
N LEU A 40 -8.83 0.98 -7.06
CA LEU A 40 -7.49 0.44 -6.85
C LEU A 40 -7.47 -1.09 -6.90
N GLU A 41 -8.46 -1.76 -6.31
CA GLU A 41 -8.57 -3.22 -6.33
C GLU A 41 -8.80 -3.76 -7.75
N GLU A 42 -9.54 -3.04 -8.60
CA GLU A 42 -9.69 -3.38 -10.03
C GLU A 42 -8.33 -3.39 -10.76
N LEU A 43 -7.41 -2.51 -10.35
CA LEU A 43 -6.04 -2.43 -10.86
C LEU A 43 -5.08 -3.40 -10.14
N GLY A 44 -5.59 -4.20 -9.19
CA GLY A 44 -4.78 -5.08 -8.35
C GLY A 44 -3.87 -4.34 -7.36
N LEU A 45 -4.14 -3.05 -7.12
CA LEU A 45 -3.40 -2.18 -6.21
C LEU A 45 -4.05 -2.16 -4.83
N ALA A 46 -3.22 -2.09 -3.81
CA ALA A 46 -3.65 -1.84 -2.44
C ALA A 46 -3.80 -0.34 -2.14
N ASP A 47 -4.71 -0.03 -1.23
CA ASP A 47 -4.72 1.28 -0.57
C ASP A 47 -3.69 1.31 0.59
N GLU A 48 -3.49 2.51 1.15
CA GLU A 48 -2.55 2.74 2.25
C GLU A 48 -2.88 1.92 3.51
N ARG A 49 -4.18 1.77 3.82
CA ARG A 49 -4.62 1.05 5.02
C ARG A 49 -4.33 -0.44 4.92
N TYR A 50 -4.64 -1.01 3.76
CA TYR A 50 -4.37 -2.40 3.46
C TYR A 50 -2.87 -2.68 3.42
N PHE A 51 -2.10 -1.79 2.78
CA PHE A 51 -0.64 -1.89 2.77
C PHE A 51 -0.04 -1.91 4.17
N SER A 52 -0.42 -0.95 5.02
CA SER A 52 0.10 -0.85 6.40
C SER A 52 -0.23 -2.09 7.23
N ARG A 53 -1.45 -2.61 7.11
CA ARG A 53 -1.85 -3.87 7.76
C ARG A 53 -1.02 -5.06 7.25
N ARG A 54 -0.87 -5.21 5.93
CA ARG A 54 -0.10 -6.30 5.34
C ARG A 54 1.39 -6.23 5.67
N LEU A 55 1.94 -5.03 5.76
CA LEU A 55 3.33 -4.85 6.19
C LEU A 55 3.54 -5.32 7.62
N GLU A 56 2.61 -5.03 8.53
CA GLU A 56 2.67 -5.53 9.92
C GLU A 56 2.67 -7.06 9.95
N GLU A 57 1.74 -7.69 9.23
CA GLU A 57 1.66 -9.15 9.12
C GLU A 57 2.94 -9.74 8.52
N ALA A 58 3.47 -9.14 7.45
CA ALA A 58 4.69 -9.58 6.78
C ALA A 58 5.92 -9.47 7.70
N VAL A 59 6.08 -8.37 8.45
CA VAL A 59 7.18 -8.20 9.42
C VAL A 59 7.08 -9.22 10.56
N LEU A 60 5.88 -9.48 11.09
CA LEU A 60 5.67 -10.49 12.13
C LEU A 60 6.01 -11.90 11.62
N SER A 61 5.56 -12.23 10.40
CA SER A 61 5.86 -13.50 9.75
C SER A 61 7.36 -13.66 9.48
N ALA A 62 7.99 -12.65 8.89
CA ALA A 62 9.40 -12.64 8.55
C ALA A 62 10.29 -12.77 9.79
N ARG A 63 9.91 -12.11 10.90
CA ARG A 63 10.58 -12.30 12.19
C ARG A 63 10.55 -13.75 12.66
N ARG A 64 9.38 -14.39 12.57
CA ARG A 64 9.19 -15.79 13.02
C ARG A 64 10.01 -16.77 12.19
N TYR A 65 10.12 -16.53 10.89
CA TYR A 65 10.77 -17.46 9.95
C TYR A 65 12.16 -17.02 9.50
N ALA A 66 12.75 -16.00 10.12
CA ALA A 66 14.04 -15.42 9.76
C ALA A 66 14.14 -15.07 8.25
N ARG A 67 13.08 -14.45 7.72
CA ARG A 67 13.00 -14.01 6.32
C ARG A 67 13.17 -12.49 6.23
N PHE A 68 13.32 -12.00 5.00
CA PHE A 68 13.40 -10.59 4.69
C PHE A 68 12.06 -10.05 4.21
N VAL A 69 11.81 -8.76 4.44
CA VAL A 69 10.75 -8.00 3.77
C VAL A 69 11.38 -6.72 3.27
N SER A 70 11.41 -6.53 1.96
CA SER A 70 11.90 -5.31 1.35
C SER A 70 10.74 -4.43 0.91
N ILE A 71 10.86 -3.14 1.15
CA ILE A 71 9.88 -2.14 0.78
C ILE A 71 10.56 -1.11 -0.11
N ILE A 72 9.95 -0.82 -1.24
CA ILE A 72 10.39 0.23 -2.17
C ILE A 72 9.31 1.30 -2.18
N LEU A 73 9.71 2.54 -1.90
CA LEU A 73 8.90 3.73 -2.15
C LEU A 73 9.31 4.32 -3.49
N VAL A 74 8.36 4.43 -4.41
CA VAL A 74 8.47 5.20 -5.64
C VAL A 74 7.72 6.51 -5.44
N ASP A 75 8.47 7.60 -5.42
CA ASP A 75 7.95 8.94 -5.27
C ASP A 75 8.07 9.67 -6.61
N ILE A 76 6.94 9.83 -7.29
CA ILE A 76 6.85 10.59 -8.52
C ILE A 76 6.51 12.01 -8.09
N SER A 77 7.49 12.90 -8.10
CA SER A 77 7.28 14.31 -7.74
C SER A 77 6.24 14.92 -8.69
N VAL A 78 5.01 15.06 -8.20
CA VAL A 78 3.94 15.70 -8.94
C VAL A 78 4.06 17.21 -8.69
N GLU A 79 4.93 17.90 -9.43
CA GLU A 79 5.09 19.36 -9.38
C GLU A 79 3.75 20.09 -9.55
N ASN A 80 2.79 19.47 -10.22
CA ASN A 80 1.43 19.97 -10.36
C ASN A 80 0.44 18.85 -10.08
N ARG A 81 -0.27 18.91 -8.93
CA ARG A 81 -1.35 18.01 -8.45
C ARG A 81 -2.58 17.99 -9.39
N THR A 82 -2.32 17.84 -10.68
CA THR A 82 -3.29 17.76 -11.75
C THR A 82 -3.83 16.33 -11.80
N MET A 83 -5.07 16.19 -12.23
CA MET A 83 -5.67 14.87 -12.48
C MET A 83 -4.82 14.04 -13.46
N GLN A 84 -4.17 14.68 -14.43
CA GLN A 84 -3.32 13.99 -15.40
C GLN A 84 -2.08 13.34 -14.74
N ALA A 85 -1.45 14.03 -13.78
CA ALA A 85 -0.31 13.46 -13.05
C ALA A 85 -0.74 12.34 -12.09
N LYS A 86 -1.91 12.47 -11.46
CA LYS A 86 -2.53 11.39 -10.67
C LYS A 86 -2.74 10.14 -11.54
N ASN A 87 -3.35 10.30 -12.72
CA ASN A 87 -3.59 9.19 -13.64
C ASN A 87 -2.30 8.52 -14.11
N ARG A 88 -1.26 9.29 -14.45
CA ARG A 88 0.05 8.73 -14.82
C ARG A 88 0.69 7.92 -13.69
N THR A 89 0.56 8.39 -12.44
CA THR A 89 1.10 7.65 -11.28
C THR A 89 0.33 6.35 -11.06
N LEU A 90 -0.99 6.37 -11.22
CA LEU A 90 -1.83 5.17 -11.14
C LEU A 90 -1.53 4.19 -12.27
N GLU A 91 -1.34 4.67 -13.50
CA GLU A 91 -0.91 3.86 -14.64
C GLU A 91 0.45 3.20 -14.36
N LEU A 92 1.42 3.95 -13.79
CA LEU A 92 2.70 3.38 -13.42
C LEU A 92 2.57 2.33 -12.32
N ALA A 93 1.75 2.58 -11.29
CA ALA A 93 1.47 1.62 -10.23
C ALA A 93 0.86 0.32 -10.80
N ALA A 94 -0.09 0.44 -11.72
CA ALA A 94 -0.69 -0.70 -12.40
C ALA A 94 0.35 -1.49 -13.22
N ARG A 95 1.23 -0.80 -13.96
CA ARG A 95 2.33 -1.47 -14.69
C ARG A 95 3.31 -2.17 -13.73
N PHE A 96 3.66 -1.55 -12.59
CA PHE A 96 4.44 -2.24 -11.55
C PHE A 96 3.73 -3.50 -11.10
N ARG A 97 2.41 -3.41 -10.85
CA ARG A 97 1.62 -4.55 -10.40
C ARG A 97 1.65 -5.72 -11.38
N GLU A 98 1.62 -5.46 -12.69
CA GLU A 98 1.72 -6.48 -13.73
C GLU A 98 3.09 -7.20 -13.74
N GLU A 99 4.16 -6.47 -13.40
CA GLU A 99 5.53 -6.96 -13.44
C GLU A 99 6.01 -7.70 -12.19
N PHE A 100 5.41 -7.40 -11.03
CA PHE A 100 5.73 -8.05 -9.76
C PHE A 100 4.92 -9.34 -9.55
N ARG A 101 5.42 -10.22 -8.67
CA ARG A 101 4.77 -11.51 -8.40
C ARG A 101 3.39 -11.31 -7.79
N LYS A 102 2.55 -12.35 -7.82
CA LYS A 102 1.24 -12.28 -7.16
C LYS A 102 1.33 -12.09 -5.64
N THR A 103 2.43 -12.55 -5.04
CA THR A 103 2.74 -12.43 -3.62
C THR A 103 3.25 -11.05 -3.23
N ASP A 104 3.83 -10.32 -4.19
CA ASP A 104 4.30 -8.96 -3.96
C ASP A 104 3.10 -8.02 -3.92
N LEU A 105 3.18 -6.99 -3.09
CA LEU A 105 2.12 -6.02 -2.92
C LEU A 105 2.52 -4.68 -3.51
N VAL A 106 1.70 -4.13 -4.40
CA VAL A 106 1.85 -2.77 -4.91
C VAL A 106 0.69 -1.94 -4.38
N ALA A 107 1.00 -0.83 -3.72
CA ALA A 107 0.02 0.07 -3.12
C ALA A 107 0.17 1.49 -3.66
N TYR A 108 -0.95 2.18 -3.81
CA TYR A 108 -0.99 3.58 -4.23
C TYR A 108 -1.45 4.45 -3.07
N GLN A 109 -0.73 5.55 -2.84
CA GLN A 109 -1.10 6.60 -1.89
C GLN A 109 -1.44 7.88 -2.65
N GLU A 110 -2.49 8.58 -2.21
CA GLU A 110 -3.06 9.76 -2.90
C GLU A 110 -2.08 10.93 -3.11
N ALA A 111 -0.92 10.92 -2.46
CA ALA A 111 0.15 11.89 -2.60
C ALA A 111 1.08 11.65 -3.81
N GLY A 112 0.75 10.73 -4.73
CA GLY A 112 1.60 10.39 -5.87
C GLY A 112 2.73 9.42 -5.52
N LYS A 113 2.55 8.68 -4.43
CA LYS A 113 3.52 7.70 -3.91
C LYS A 113 3.03 6.29 -4.17
N ILE A 114 3.95 5.44 -4.58
CA ILE A 114 3.71 4.02 -4.80
C ILE A 114 4.60 3.25 -3.84
N PHE A 115 4.01 2.35 -3.07
CA PHE A 115 4.76 1.43 -2.22
C PHE A 115 4.75 0.05 -2.85
N ILE A 116 5.90 -0.60 -2.88
CA ILE A 116 6.05 -1.98 -3.35
C ILE A 116 6.64 -2.77 -2.19
N MET A 117 5.95 -3.81 -1.73
CA MET A 117 6.44 -4.73 -0.71
C MET A 117 6.76 -6.07 -1.35
N LEU A 118 8.00 -6.51 -1.13
CA LEU A 118 8.55 -7.76 -1.60
C LEU A 118 8.80 -8.66 -0.38
N GLU A 119 7.96 -9.68 -0.24
CA GLU A 119 8.16 -10.70 0.80
C GLU A 119 9.29 -11.64 0.39
N GLU A 120 10.09 -12.06 1.37
CA GLU A 120 11.22 -12.98 1.19
C GLU A 120 12.34 -12.43 0.29
N ALA A 121 12.40 -11.11 0.12
CA ALA A 121 13.41 -10.43 -0.69
C ALA A 121 14.36 -9.62 0.19
N ASP A 122 15.66 -9.90 0.08
CA ASP A 122 16.71 -9.05 0.65
C ASP A 122 16.91 -7.76 -0.19
N PRO A 123 17.71 -6.79 0.29
CA PRO A 123 17.93 -5.53 -0.43
C PRO A 123 18.49 -5.71 -1.86
N THR A 124 19.37 -6.68 -2.06
CA THR A 124 19.99 -6.95 -3.36
C THR A 124 18.94 -7.47 -4.35
N GLN A 125 18.10 -8.41 -3.89
CA GLN A 125 17.01 -8.96 -4.68
C GLN A 125 15.96 -7.88 -5.01
N ALA A 126 15.63 -7.01 -4.05
CA ALA A 126 14.71 -5.90 -4.26
C ALA A 126 15.23 -4.92 -5.34
N ILE A 127 16.52 -4.57 -5.28
CA ILE A 127 17.17 -3.73 -6.29
C ILE A 127 17.16 -4.39 -7.67
N GLN A 128 17.44 -5.70 -7.74
CA GLN A 128 17.41 -6.42 -9.02
C GLN A 128 16.00 -6.47 -9.61
N ALA A 129 14.99 -6.74 -8.77
CA ALA A 129 13.59 -6.74 -9.19
C ALA A 129 13.18 -5.35 -9.71
N LEU A 130 13.51 -4.29 -8.98
CA LEU A 130 13.25 -2.92 -9.42
C LEU A 130 13.95 -2.59 -10.74
N ARG A 131 15.23 -2.95 -10.90
CA ARG A 131 15.98 -2.73 -12.14
C ARG A 131 15.38 -3.41 -13.36
N ARG A 132 14.93 -4.66 -13.20
CA ARG A 132 14.25 -5.40 -14.27
C ARG A 132 13.05 -4.61 -14.78
N VAL A 133 12.21 -4.18 -13.85
CA VAL A 133 10.94 -3.53 -14.17
C VAL A 133 11.14 -2.11 -14.71
N THR A 134 12.02 -1.34 -14.09
CA THR A 134 12.34 0.03 -14.52
C THR A 134 13.04 0.11 -15.87
N ARG A 135 13.83 -0.90 -16.26
CA ARG A 135 14.45 -0.96 -17.60
C ARG A 135 13.42 -1.03 -18.72
N GLU A 136 12.27 -1.63 -18.45
CA GLU A 136 11.16 -1.76 -19.41
C GLU A 136 10.27 -0.50 -19.37
N MET A 137 10.25 0.22 -18.25
CA MET A 137 9.48 1.45 -18.03
C MET A 137 10.27 2.73 -18.34
N VAL A 138 10.78 2.85 -19.57
CA VAL A 138 11.64 3.96 -20.04
C VAL A 138 10.92 5.33 -20.07
N GLU A 139 9.60 5.37 -19.95
CA GLU A 139 8.78 6.56 -20.25
C GLU A 139 8.59 7.55 -19.10
N VAL A 140 8.88 7.17 -17.85
CA VAL A 140 8.66 8.06 -16.70
C VAL A 140 9.91 8.90 -16.42
N ARG A 141 9.78 10.23 -16.59
CA ARG A 141 10.85 11.17 -16.21
C ARG A 141 11.07 11.10 -14.70
N GLN A 142 12.19 10.51 -14.30
CA GLN A 142 12.83 10.59 -12.97
C GLN A 142 11.93 10.25 -11.76
N PRO A 143 11.39 9.02 -11.66
CA PRO A 143 10.84 8.54 -10.39
C PRO A 143 11.96 8.44 -9.34
N ASN A 144 11.67 8.91 -8.13
CA ASN A 144 12.59 8.80 -6.99
C ASN A 144 12.33 7.50 -6.27
N TYR A 145 13.38 6.74 -5.99
CA TYR A 145 13.27 5.46 -5.30
C TYR A 145 13.93 5.53 -3.94
N ALA A 146 13.23 5.05 -2.92
CA ALA A 146 13.79 4.74 -1.61
C ALA A 146 13.52 3.27 -1.29
N LEU A 147 14.48 2.62 -0.64
CA LEU A 147 14.39 1.22 -0.21
C LEU A 147 14.52 1.17 1.31
N ALA A 148 13.80 0.26 1.96
CA ALA A 148 14.03 -0.15 3.34
C ALA A 148 13.77 -1.64 3.47
N CYS A 149 14.50 -2.33 4.35
CA CYS A 149 14.40 -3.78 4.47
C CYS A 149 14.40 -4.24 5.94
N PHE A 150 13.44 -5.09 6.27
CA PHE A 150 13.45 -5.88 7.48
C PHE A 150 14.32 -7.15 7.26
N PRO A 151 15.17 -7.55 8.22
CA PRO A 151 15.49 -6.87 9.48
C PRO A 151 16.70 -5.93 9.39
N SER A 152 17.30 -5.73 8.21
CA SER A 152 18.60 -5.05 8.08
C SER A 152 18.57 -3.57 8.45
N ASP A 153 17.49 -2.86 8.12
CA ASP A 153 17.33 -1.44 8.42
C ASP A 153 16.59 -1.19 9.74
N SER A 154 15.53 -1.94 10.01
CA SER A 154 14.79 -1.89 11.28
C SER A 154 13.98 -3.15 11.51
N ASN A 155 13.67 -3.38 12.79
CA ASN A 155 12.77 -4.43 13.27
C ASN A 155 11.32 -3.95 13.46
N ARG A 156 10.98 -2.69 13.18
CA ARG A 156 9.64 -2.14 13.44
C ARG A 156 9.07 -1.50 12.17
N LYS A 157 7.79 -1.74 11.90
CA LYS A 157 7.16 -1.27 10.66
C LYS A 157 7.18 0.26 10.56
N GLU A 158 6.95 0.96 11.68
CA GLU A 158 6.92 2.42 11.72
C GLU A 158 8.28 3.00 11.32
N GLU A 159 9.35 2.44 11.89
CA GLU A 159 10.72 2.88 11.62
C GLU A 159 11.14 2.60 10.16
N LEU A 160 10.67 1.51 9.55
CA LEU A 160 10.90 1.23 8.12
C LEU A 160 10.23 2.26 7.22
N LEU A 161 8.98 2.65 7.54
CA LEU A 161 8.24 3.66 6.80
C LEU A 161 8.87 5.05 6.96
N ASP A 162 9.24 5.42 8.18
CA ASP A 162 9.94 6.69 8.47
C ASP A 162 11.27 6.76 7.72
N LEU A 163 12.01 5.64 7.65
CA LEU A 163 13.27 5.56 6.92
C LEU A 163 13.07 5.75 5.41
N LEU A 164 12.04 5.15 4.82
CA LEU A 164 11.69 5.34 3.40
C LEU A 164 11.39 6.80 3.08
N GLU A 165 10.56 7.44 3.91
CA GLU A 165 10.19 8.84 3.73
C GLU A 165 11.42 9.75 3.82
N ASN A 166 12.26 9.55 4.83
CA ASN A 166 13.51 10.31 4.99
C ASN A 166 14.46 10.10 3.80
N ARG A 167 14.66 8.85 3.37
CA ARG A 167 15.49 8.52 2.20
C ARG A 167 14.95 9.18 0.93
N SER A 168 13.63 9.11 0.69
CA SER A 168 12.99 9.74 -0.46
C SER A 168 13.18 11.27 -0.47
N GLN A 169 13.01 11.92 0.69
CA GLN A 169 13.23 13.36 0.82
C GLN A 169 14.68 13.77 0.51
N VAL A 170 15.66 12.96 0.95
CA VAL A 170 17.08 13.21 0.65
C VAL A 170 17.36 13.08 -0.85
N VAL A 171 16.84 12.05 -1.51
CA VAL A 171 16.98 11.90 -2.98
C VAL A 171 16.36 13.09 -3.70
N ARG A 172 15.15 13.48 -3.29
CA ARG A 172 14.43 14.60 -3.92
C ARG A 172 15.24 15.89 -3.85
N LYS A 173 15.73 16.26 -2.67
CA LYS A 173 16.56 17.47 -2.50
C LYS A 173 17.79 17.47 -3.40
N ARG A 174 18.46 16.32 -3.55
CA ARG A 174 19.63 16.19 -4.43
C ARG A 174 19.28 16.40 -5.90
N LEU A 175 18.12 15.91 -6.34
CA LEU A 175 17.66 16.08 -7.73
C LEU A 175 17.26 17.52 -8.04
N ASP A 176 16.69 18.23 -7.07
CA ASP A 176 16.39 19.66 -7.18
C ASP A 176 17.69 20.50 -7.31
N GLU A 177 18.77 20.08 -6.64
CA GLU A 177 20.08 20.75 -6.66
C GLU A 177 20.91 20.43 -7.92
N ALA A 178 20.83 19.20 -8.43
CA ALA A 178 21.50 18.78 -9.66
C ALA A 178 20.73 17.63 -10.34
N PRO A 179 20.14 17.85 -11.54
CA PRO A 179 19.43 16.79 -12.25
C PRO A 179 20.42 15.69 -12.68
N LEU A 180 20.42 14.58 -11.95
CA LEU A 180 21.26 13.42 -12.25
C LEU A 180 20.86 12.80 -13.60
N VAL A 181 21.86 12.47 -14.42
CA VAL A 181 21.67 11.66 -15.63
C VAL A 181 21.37 10.22 -15.19
N ASN A 182 20.24 9.73 -15.68
CA ASN A 182 19.51 8.58 -15.15
C ASN A 182 20.13 7.24 -15.59
N THR A 183 21.21 6.83 -14.92
CA THR A 183 21.54 5.40 -14.79
C THR A 183 20.84 4.90 -13.53
N GLY A 184 20.34 3.67 -13.49
CA GLY A 184 19.73 3.05 -12.30
C GLY A 184 20.68 2.87 -11.09
N GLU A 185 21.67 3.75 -10.96
CA GLU A 185 22.68 3.89 -9.90
C GLU A 185 22.26 4.90 -8.83
N GLY A 186 21.32 5.81 -9.11
CA GLY A 186 20.77 6.72 -8.08
C GLY A 186 20.16 5.95 -6.89
N VAL A 187 19.53 4.80 -7.18
CA VAL A 187 18.98 3.85 -6.20
C VAL A 187 20.08 3.24 -5.30
N LEU A 188 21.30 3.10 -5.80
CA LEU A 188 22.43 2.50 -5.06
C LEU A 188 23.11 3.48 -4.10
N SER A 189 22.99 4.79 -4.33
CA SER A 189 23.73 5.80 -3.56
C SER A 189 23.24 6.01 -2.12
N LEU A 190 22.24 5.24 -1.68
CA LEU A 190 21.66 5.29 -0.33
C LEU A 190 21.80 3.98 0.45
N SER A 191 22.44 2.96 -0.14
CA SER A 191 22.70 1.67 0.51
C SER A 191 24.10 1.58 1.14
N ASN A 192 24.89 2.67 1.11
CA ASN A 192 26.19 2.79 1.76
C ASN A 192 26.22 4.00 2.70
#